data_AF-A0A7W5G155-F1
#
_entry.id   AF-A0A7W5G155-F1
#
_cell.length_a   1.000
_cell.length_b   1.000
_cell.length_c   1.000
_cell.angle_alpha   90.00
_cell.angle_beta   90.00
_cell.angle_gamma   90.00
#
_symmetry.space_group_name_H-M   'P 1'
#
loop_
_entity.id
_entity.type
_entity.pdbx_description
1 polymer ?
#
loop_
_entity_poly.entity_id
_entity_poly.type
_entity_poly.pdbx_seq_one_letter_code
_entity_poly.pdbx_strand_id
1 'polypeptide(L)' 'MTAVGPTDIRPADGLVVDFVVEVDRAQISEIVQRVRDGRLRTNIGKISSLDNAVATFNSTERRAGKTVIRVFP' A
#
# COMPACT_ATOMS: atom_id res chain seq x y z
N MET A 1 7.72 -9.01 14.29
CA MET A 1 8.16 -8.80 12.89
C MET A 1 8.49 -7.33 12.75
N THR A 2 9.78 -6.99 12.68
CA THR A 2 10.25 -5.61 12.55
C THR A 2 10.16 -5.19 11.08
N ALA A 3 9.54 -4.05 10.79
CA ALA A 3 9.32 -3.59 9.41
C ALA A 3 10.55 -2.91 8.78
N VAL A 4 11.56 -2.57 9.59
CA VAL A 4 12.79 -1.90 9.15
C VAL A 4 14.00 -2.71 9.59
N GLY A 5 14.97 -2.86 8.70
CA GLY A 5 16.24 -3.54 8.98
C GLY A 5 17.13 -2.77 9.96
N PRO A 6 18.17 -3.41 10.52
CA PRO A 6 19.06 -2.79 11.51
C PRO A 6 19.75 -1.53 10.97
N THR A 7 19.81 -0.49 11.80
CA THR A 7 20.47 0.78 11.47
C THR A 7 22.00 0.64 11.53
N ASP A 8 22.71 0.90 10.43
CA ASP A 8 24.16 0.68 10.29
C ASP A 8 25.03 1.73 11.01
N ILE A 9 24.42 2.87 11.39
CA ILE A 9 25.10 3.97 12.08
C ILE A 9 24.34 4.27 13.37
N ARG A 10 25.05 4.20 14.51
CA ARG A 10 24.54 4.61 15.81
C ARG A 10 25.16 5.95 16.20
N PRO A 11 24.40 7.06 16.19
CA PRO A 11 24.86 8.34 16.70
C PRO A 11 25.28 8.22 18.18
N ALA A 12 26.22 9.04 18.64
CA ALA A 12 26.76 8.98 20.01
C ALA A 12 25.68 9.00 21.11
N ASP A 13 24.54 9.65 20.84
CA ASP A 13 23.36 9.73 21.72
C ASP A 13 22.06 9.24 21.04
N GLY A 14 22.18 8.41 20.00
CA GLY A 14 21.04 7.96 19.20
C GLY A 14 20.15 6.94 19.92
N LEU A 15 18.88 7.29 20.14
CA LEU A 15 17.84 6.35 20.54
C LEU A 15 17.24 5.65 19.32
N VAL A 16 17.21 4.31 19.36
CA VAL A 16 16.49 3.49 18.39
C VAL A 16 15.03 3.43 18.83
N VAL A 17 14.13 3.97 18.02
CA VAL A 17 12.68 3.84 18.21
C VAL A 17 12.18 2.78 17.23
N ASP A 18 11.68 1.67 17.75
CA ASP A 18 10.98 0.68 16.94
C ASP A 18 9.49 1.05 16.90
N PHE A 19 8.93 1.11 15.70
CA PHE A 19 7.51 1.36 15.50
C PHE A 19 6.84 0.07 15.07
N VAL A 20 5.97 -0.45 15.94
CA VAL A 20 5.04 -1.50 15.55
C VAL A 20 3.84 -0.85 14.88
N VAL A 21 3.70 -1.08 13.58
CA VAL A 21 2.53 -0.64 12.83
C VAL A 21 1.46 -1.72 12.93
N GLU A 22 0.52 -1.54 13.84
CA GLU A 22 -0.69 -2.38 13.89
C GLU A 22 -1.79 -1.77 13.03
N VAL A 23 -2.44 -2.62 12.24
CA VAL A 23 -3.59 -2.23 11.44
C VAL A 23 -4.80 -2.10 12.37
N ASP A 24 -5.23 -0.85 12.62
CA ASP A 24 -6.48 -0.59 13.31
C ASP A 24 -7.67 -1.02 12.42
N ARG A 25 -8.31 -2.14 12.81
CA ARG A 25 -9.46 -2.70 12.09
C ARG A 25 -10.67 -1.75 12.09
N ALA A 26 -10.81 -0.88 13.10
CA ALA A 26 -11.86 0.12 13.14
C ALA A 26 -11.64 1.19 12.06
N GLN A 27 -10.41 1.62 11.84
CA GLN A 27 -10.07 2.57 10.77
C GLN A 27 -10.31 1.99 9.37
N ILE A 28 -9.99 0.71 9.14
CA ILE A 28 -10.34 0.05 7.88
C ILE A 28 -11.87 0.05 7.68
N SER A 29 -12.62 -0.28 8.72
CA SER A 29 -14.09 -0.29 8.66
C SER A 29 -14.64 1.09 8.34
N GLU A 30 -14.03 2.15 8.88
CA GLU A 30 -14.37 3.52 8.55
C GLU A 30 -14.11 3.87 7.08
N ILE A 31 -12.96 3.46 6.53
CA ILE A 31 -12.64 3.64 5.11
C ILE A 31 -13.69 2.94 4.23
N VAL A 32 -14.07 1.71 4.58
CA VAL A 32 -15.12 0.96 3.86
C VAL A 32 -16.44 1.72 3.88
N GLN A 33 -16.85 2.25 5.04
CA GLN A 33 -18.08 3.02 5.15
C GLN A 33 -18.05 4.28 4.31
N ARG A 34 -16.96 5.05 4.35
CA ARG A 34 -16.79 6.27 3.55
C ARG A 34 -16.78 5.98 2.04
N VAL A 35 -16.23 4.84 1.60
CA VAL A 35 -16.31 4.42 0.19
C VAL A 35 -17.76 4.11 -0.20
N ARG A 36 -18.52 3.39 0.64
CA ARG A 36 -19.94 3.09 0.40
C ARG A 36 -20.81 4.35 0.36
N ASP A 37 -20.52 5.30 1.25
CA ASP A 37 -21.21 6.59 1.30
C ASP A 37 -20.80 7.55 0.17
N GLY A 38 -19.88 7.14 -0.73
CA GLY A 38 -19.42 7.95 -1.86
C GLY A 38 -18.49 9.11 -1.49
N ARG A 39 -18.02 9.16 -0.24
CA ARG A 39 -17.17 10.23 0.31
C ARG A 39 -15.69 10.06 -0.02
N LEU A 40 -15.29 8.88 -0.51
CA LEU A 40 -13.94 8.59 -0.97
C LEU A 40 -13.95 8.17 -2.44
N ARG A 41 -13.18 8.87 -3.27
CA ARG A 41 -12.91 8.48 -4.65
C ARG A 41 -11.65 7.63 -4.72
N THR A 42 -11.77 6.39 -5.17
CA THR A 42 -10.62 5.51 -5.37
C THR A 42 -9.74 6.04 -6.51
N ASN A 43 -8.46 6.31 -6.23
CA ASN A 43 -7.49 6.74 -7.23
C ASN A 43 -6.97 5.53 -8.02
N ILE A 44 -7.80 5.00 -8.94
CA ILE A 44 -7.46 3.86 -9.80
C ILE A 44 -6.88 4.38 -11.12
N GLY A 45 -5.65 3.99 -11.42
CA GLY A 45 -4.94 4.36 -12.64
C GLY A 45 -4.98 3.29 -13.73
N LYS A 46 -4.91 2.01 -13.35
CA LYS A 46 -4.96 0.89 -14.30
C LYS A 46 -5.65 -0.31 -13.69
N ILE A 47 -6.46 -1.00 -14.49
CA ILE A 47 -6.97 -2.33 -14.18
C ILE A 47 -6.33 -3.30 -15.18
N SER A 48 -5.76 -4.41 -14.69
CA SER A 48 -5.14 -5.44 -15.53
C SER A 48 -5.59 -6.83 -15.11
N SER A 49 -5.56 -7.80 -16.03
CA SER A 49 -5.82 -9.20 -15.69
C SER A 49 -4.62 -9.81 -14.96
N LEU A 50 -4.84 -10.94 -14.30
CA LEU A 50 -3.77 -11.68 -13.64
C LEU A 50 -2.65 -12.07 -14.60
N ASP A 51 -2.99 -12.55 -15.80
CA ASP A 51 -2.01 -12.94 -16.84
C ASP A 51 -1.09 -11.78 -17.24
N ASN A 52 -1.59 -10.55 -17.18
CA ASN A 52 -0.88 -9.35 -17.55
C ASN A 52 -0.24 -8.62 -16.35
N ALA A 53 -0.27 -9.21 -15.15
CA ALA A 53 0.21 -8.56 -13.93
C ALA A 53 1.71 -8.23 -14.01
N VAL A 54 2.54 -9.20 -14.39
CA VAL A 54 4.01 -9.04 -14.49
C VAL A 54 4.38 -7.93 -15.47
N ALA A 55 3.80 -7.97 -16.68
CA ALA A 55 4.01 -6.93 -17.69
C ALA A 55 3.52 -5.56 -17.21
N THR A 56 2.41 -5.51 -16.46
CA THR A 56 1.86 -4.27 -15.94
C THR A 56 2.76 -3.61 -14.90
N PHE A 57 3.39 -4.38 -14.01
CA PHE A 57 4.30 -3.85 -12.98
C PHE A 57 5.70 -3.51 -13.51
N ASN A 58 6.17 -4.20 -14.56
CA ASN A 58 7.46 -3.91 -15.20
C ASN A 58 7.39 -2.79 -16.26
N SER A 59 6.19 -2.24 -16.51
CA SER A 59 5.99 -1.16 -17.48
C SER A 59 6.75 0.10 -17.06
N THR A 60 7.53 0.68 -17.98
CA THR A 60 8.29 1.92 -17.78
C THR A 60 7.40 3.18 -17.83
N GLU A 61 6.13 3.02 -18.19
CA GLU A 61 5.15 4.11 -18.19
C GLU A 61 4.85 4.55 -16.75
N ARG A 62 5.06 5.84 -16.49
CA ARG A 62 4.64 6.44 -15.23
C ARG A 62 3.13 6.67 -15.24
N ARG A 63 2.40 5.97 -14.38
CA ARG A 63 0.93 6.09 -14.26
C ARG A 63 0.54 6.80 -12.99
N ALA A 64 -0.45 7.69 -13.08
CA ALA A 64 -1.09 8.28 -11.91
C ALA A 64 -2.09 7.28 -11.30
N GLY A 65 -2.12 7.19 -9.98
CA GLY A 65 -3.04 6.29 -9.26
C GLY A 65 -2.51 4.87 -9.05
N LYS A 66 -3.38 4.02 -8.50
CA LYS A 66 -3.07 2.63 -8.15
C LYS A 66 -3.43 1.68 -9.28
N THR A 67 -2.62 0.63 -9.44
CA THR A 67 -2.90 -0.50 -10.32
C THR A 67 -3.73 -1.54 -9.55
N VAL A 68 -4.81 -2.02 -10.15
CA VAL A 68 -5.67 -3.09 -9.63
C VAL A 68 -5.53 -4.31 -10.55
N ILE A 69 -5.14 -5.45 -10.00
CA ILE A 69 -5.15 -6.73 -10.73
C ILE A 69 -6.50 -7.40 -10.49
N ARG A 70 -7.26 -7.59 -11.57
CA ARG A 70 -8.52 -8.31 -11.54
C ARG A 70 -8.22 -9.80 -11.73
N VAL A 71 -8.61 -10.58 -10.72
CA VAL A 71 -8.57 -12.03 -10.75
C VAL A 71 -10.01 -12.50 -10.98
N PHE A 72 -10.26 -13.12 -12.13
CA PHE A 72 -11.48 -13.91 -12.32
C PHE A 72 -11.16 -15.37 -11.94
N PRO A 73 -12.12 -16.14 -11.40
CA PRO A 73 -12.02 -17.59 -11.35
C PRO A 73 -11.81 -18.21 -12.74
#